data_AF-A0A3B9JEK6-F1
#
_entry.id   AF-A0A3B9JEK6-F1
#
_cell.length_a   1.000
_cell.length_b   1.000
_cell.length_c   1.000
_cell.angle_alpha   90.00
_cell.angle_beta   90.00
_cell.angle_gamma   90.00
#
_symmetry.space_group_name_H-M   'P 1'
#
loop_
_entity.id
_entity.type
_entity.pdbx_description
1 polymer ?
#
loop_
_entity_poly.entity_id
_entity_poly.type
_entity_poly.pdbx_seq_one_letter_code
_entity_poly.pdbx_strand_id
1 'polypeptide(L)'
;LPWAITIEPHKRVSGFADFATYHPLFLYESLWNLANMAILLWISRRFREQLKPGDVFLTYLVIYPVGRFLLDFLRLDASMLGGINANQSFMAVVAVLAAAALVWRHRK
;
A
#
# COMPACT_ATOMS: atom_id res chain seq x y z
N LEU A 1 -16.67 -5.99 -13.42
CA LEU A 1 -16.51 -4.57 -13.00
C LEU A 1 -16.30 -3.72 -14.24
N PRO A 2 -16.84 -2.50 -14.33
CA PRO A 2 -16.75 -1.67 -15.53
C PRO A 2 -15.31 -1.21 -15.86
N TRP A 3 -14.38 -1.27 -14.90
CA TRP A 3 -12.96 -0.93 -15.08
C TRP A 3 -12.03 -2.16 -15.17
N ALA A 4 -12.58 -3.38 -15.26
CA ALA A 4 -11.76 -4.58 -15.33
C ALA A 4 -10.98 -4.64 -16.65
N ILE A 5 -9.77 -5.21 -16.59
CA ILE A 5 -8.92 -5.38 -17.78
C ILE A 5 -9.06 -6.80 -18.31
N THR A 6 -9.07 -6.94 -19.63
CA THR A 6 -9.04 -8.24 -20.31
C THR A 6 -7.61 -8.57 -20.71
N ILE A 7 -7.16 -9.79 -20.40
CA ILE A 7 -5.83 -10.27 -20.78
C ILE A 7 -5.99 -11.37 -21.82
N GLU A 8 -5.22 -11.28 -22.90
CA GLU A 8 -5.17 -12.29 -23.97
C GLU A 8 -4.83 -13.67 -23.37
N PRO A 9 -5.50 -14.76 -23.81
CA PRO A 9 -5.36 -16.08 -23.17
C PRO A 9 -3.92 -16.55 -22.97
N HIS A 10 -3.03 -16.27 -23.92
CA HIS A 10 -1.62 -16.68 -23.90
C HIS A 10 -0.74 -15.87 -22.92
N LYS A 11 -1.24 -14.79 -22.33
CA LYS A 11 -0.54 -13.93 -21.35
C LYS A 11 -1.08 -14.08 -19.92
N ARG A 12 -2.05 -14.98 -19.70
CA ARG A 12 -2.67 -15.18 -18.38
C ARG A 12 -1.75 -15.96 -17.45
N VAL A 13 -1.76 -15.60 -16.17
CA VAL A 13 -0.98 -16.27 -15.13
C VAL A 13 -1.52 -17.69 -14.92
N SER A 14 -0.62 -18.67 -14.71
CA SER A 14 -1.01 -20.05 -14.39
C SER A 14 -1.89 -20.10 -13.14
N GLY A 15 -2.98 -20.86 -13.20
CA GLY A 15 -4.00 -20.92 -12.15
C GLY A 15 -5.15 -19.91 -12.31
N PHE A 16 -5.03 -18.94 -13.23
CA PHE A 16 -6.10 -17.96 -13.52
C PHE A 16 -6.52 -17.93 -14.99
N ALA A 17 -6.12 -18.93 -15.80
CA ALA A 17 -6.36 -18.96 -17.24
C ALA A 17 -7.85 -18.89 -17.63
N ASP A 18 -8.74 -19.42 -16.78
CA ASP A 18 -10.19 -19.45 -17.00
C ASP A 18 -10.87 -18.09 -16.79
N PHE A 19 -10.18 -17.14 -16.17
CA PHE A 19 -10.72 -15.80 -15.96
C PHE A 19 -10.43 -14.89 -17.15
N ALA A 20 -11.50 -14.31 -17.71
CA ALA A 20 -11.42 -13.37 -18.82
C ALA A 20 -11.08 -11.93 -18.36
N THR A 21 -11.40 -11.58 -17.11
CA THR A 21 -11.29 -10.22 -16.57
C THR A 21 -10.52 -10.17 -15.26
N TYR A 22 -9.67 -9.15 -15.10
CA TYR A 22 -8.77 -8.98 -13.96
C TYR A 22 -8.93 -7.61 -13.31
N HIS A 23 -8.59 -7.52 -12.03
CA HIS A 23 -8.48 -6.25 -11.33
C HIS A 23 -7.26 -5.45 -11.84
N PRO A 24 -7.43 -4.18 -12.24
CA PRO A 24 -6.31 -3.34 -12.66
C PRO A 24 -5.51 -2.88 -11.44
N LEU A 25 -4.59 -3.72 -10.95
CA LEU A 25 -3.80 -3.41 -9.75
C LEU A 25 -3.03 -2.10 -9.90
N PHE A 26 -2.49 -1.82 -11.10
CA PHE A 26 -1.82 -0.56 -11.40
C PHE A 26 -2.70 0.68 -11.16
N LEU A 27 -4.01 0.59 -11.44
CA LEU A 27 -4.96 1.68 -11.23
C LEU A 27 -5.20 1.88 -9.74
N TYR A 28 -5.34 0.78 -8.99
CA TYR A 28 -5.50 0.86 -7.54
C TYR A 28 -4.24 1.42 -6.87
N GLU A 29 -3.06 1.02 -7.34
CA GLU A 29 -1.78 1.56 -6.89
C GLU A 29 -1.65 3.05 -7.19
N SER A 30 -2.02 3.51 -8.39
CA SER A 30 -1.93 4.93 -8.76
C SER A 30 -2.90 5.78 -7.95
N LEU A 31 -4.15 5.32 -7.77
CA LEU A 31 -5.14 5.97 -6.91
C LEU A 31 -4.67 6.04 -5.46
N TRP A 32 -4.08 4.96 -4.94
CA TRP A 32 -3.53 4.94 -3.58
C TRP A 32 -2.36 5.92 -3.43
N ASN A 33 -1.45 5.99 -4.40
CA ASN A 33 -0.34 6.95 -4.36
C ASN A 33 -0.85 8.40 -4.39
N LEU A 34 -1.88 8.69 -5.21
CA LEU A 34 -2.50 10.01 -5.27
C LEU A 34 -3.19 10.37 -3.95
N ALA A 35 -3.93 9.42 -3.37
CA ALA A 35 -4.55 9.59 -2.06
C ALA A 35 -3.51 9.83 -0.95
N ASN A 36 -2.43 9.04 -0.93
CA ASN A 36 -1.33 9.19 0.02
C ASN A 36 -0.69 10.58 -0.11
N MET A 37 -0.39 11.03 -1.33
CA MET A 37 0.12 12.38 -1.58
C MET A 37 -0.85 13.45 -1.05
N ALA A 38 -2.15 13.33 -1.35
CA ALA A 38 -3.16 14.27 -0.89
C ALA A 38 -3.24 14.32 0.65
N ILE A 39 -3.21 13.16 1.32
CA ILE A 39 -3.22 13.05 2.78
C ILE A 39 -1.96 13.71 3.37
N LEU A 40 -0.78 13.44 2.84
CA LEU A 40 0.47 14.02 3.34
C LEU A 40 0.50 15.55 3.16
N LEU A 41 0.05 16.05 2.02
CA LEU A 41 -0.06 17.50 1.78
C LEU A 41 -1.08 18.13 2.73
N TRP A 42 -2.22 17.48 2.95
CA TRP A 42 -3.24 17.94 3.87
C TRP A 42 -2.72 17.98 5.32
N ILE A 43 -2.08 16.91 5.79
CA ILE A 43 -1.46 16.85 7.13
C ILE A 43 -0.39 17.94 7.28
N SER A 44 0.50 18.06 6.30
CA SER A 44 1.58 19.05 6.31
C SER A 44 1.07 20.49 6.38
N ARG A 45 -0.07 20.79 5.76
CA ARG A 45 -0.68 22.12 5.80
C ARG A 45 -1.50 22.34 7.08
N ARG A 46 -2.28 21.34 7.50
CA ARG A 46 -3.23 21.45 8.62
C ARG A 46 -2.56 21.45 9.99
N PHE A 47 -1.47 20.69 10.15
CA PHE A 47 -0.78 20.46 11.41
C PHE A 47 0.65 21.02 11.41
N ARG A 48 0.92 22.02 10.56
CA ARG A 48 2.26 22.59 10.35
C ARG A 48 2.98 22.95 11.66
N GLU A 49 2.26 23.49 12.64
CA GLU A 49 2.82 23.92 13.93
C GLU A 49 3.11 22.76 14.89
N GLN A 50 2.46 21.62 14.70
CA GLN A 50 2.56 20.45 15.58
C GLN A 50 3.56 19.42 15.03
N LEU A 51 3.81 19.44 13.72
CA LEU A 51 4.71 18.50 13.05
C LEU A 51 6.17 18.77 13.42
N LYS A 52 6.82 17.75 13.97
CA LYS A 52 8.27 17.73 14.21
C LYS A 52 9.00 17.30 12.93
N PRO A 53 10.27 17.70 12.72
CA PRO A 53 11.05 17.30 11.55
C PRO A 53 11.08 15.76 11.38
N GLY A 54 10.63 15.26 10.24
CA GLY A 54 10.54 13.81 9.97
C GLY A 54 9.16 13.18 10.22
N ASP A 55 8.18 13.88 10.80
CA ASP A 55 6.86 13.31 11.04
C ASP A 55 6.08 13.04 9.75
N VAL A 56 6.28 13.88 8.71
CA VAL A 56 5.71 13.64 7.38
C VAL A 56 6.25 12.34 6.78
N PHE A 57 7.55 12.05 6.98
CA PHE A 57 8.17 10.81 6.53
C PHE A 57 7.66 9.60 7.31
N LEU A 58 7.55 9.70 8.65
CA LEU A 58 6.95 8.64 9.46
C LEU A 58 5.50 8.38 9.07
N THR A 59 4.72 9.43 8.81
CA THR A 59 3.34 9.32 8.33
C THR A 59 3.28 8.62 6.97
N TYR A 60 4.21 8.93 6.06
CA TYR A 60 4.35 8.19 4.79
C TYR A 60 4.66 6.72 5.02
N LEU A 61 5.58 6.40 5.95
CA LEU A 61 5.91 5.02 6.33
C LEU A 61 4.78 4.27 7.05
N VAL A 62 3.72 4.96 7.49
CA VAL A 62 2.50 4.31 7.98
C VAL A 62 1.53 4.10 6.83
N ILE A 63 1.19 5.15 6.08
CA ILE A 63 0.12 5.11 5.08
C ILE A 63 0.52 4.25 3.88
N TYR A 64 1.76 4.40 3.38
CA TYR A 64 2.18 3.68 2.18
C TYR A 64 2.16 2.15 2.38
N PRO A 65 2.77 1.59 3.44
CA PRO A 65 2.76 0.15 3.65
C PRO A 65 1.36 -0.40 3.96
N VAL A 66 0.46 0.35 4.59
CA VAL A 66 -0.93 -0.07 4.79
C VAL A 66 -1.63 -0.31 3.45
N GLY A 67 -1.54 0.64 2.52
CA GLY A 67 -2.11 0.40 1.19
C GLY A 67 -1.43 -0.73 0.44
N ARG A 68 -0.10 -0.84 0.56
CA ARG A 68 0.62 -1.95 -0.07
C ARG A 68 0.20 -3.30 0.47
N PHE A 69 0.01 -3.42 1.79
CA PHE A 69 -0.48 -4.62 2.45
C PHE A 69 -1.86 -5.03 1.92
N LEU A 70 -2.78 -4.07 1.79
CA LEU A 70 -4.13 -4.31 1.27
C LEU A 70 -4.12 -4.71 -0.21
N LEU A 71 -3.33 -4.02 -1.04
CA LEU A 71 -3.23 -4.29 -2.47
C LEU A 71 -2.57 -5.64 -2.76
N ASP A 72 -1.68 -6.11 -1.90
CA ASP A 72 -1.01 -7.39 -2.09
C ASP A 72 -1.96 -8.59 -1.94
N PHE A 73 -3.14 -8.44 -1.30
CA PHE A 73 -4.18 -9.49 -1.33
C PHE A 73 -4.79 -9.69 -2.73
N LEU A 74 -4.74 -8.66 -3.57
CA LEU A 74 -5.23 -8.71 -4.95
C LEU A 74 -4.15 -9.19 -5.92
N ARG A 75 -2.91 -9.34 -5.45
CA ARG A 75 -1.76 -9.68 -6.27
C ARG A 75 -1.73 -11.19 -6.52
N LEU A 76 -1.64 -11.56 -7.80
CA LEU A 76 -1.65 -12.96 -8.23
C LEU A 76 -0.28 -13.63 -8.09
N ASP A 77 0.79 -12.83 -8.14
CA ASP A 77 2.20 -13.24 -8.08
C ASP A 77 2.83 -12.87 -6.72
N ALA A 78 2.25 -13.38 -5.64
CA ALA A 78 2.73 -13.10 -4.29
C ALA A 78 4.06 -13.80 -3.99
N SER A 79 5.00 -13.08 -3.37
CA SER A 79 6.30 -13.63 -2.96
C SER A 79 6.16 -14.41 -1.66
N MET A 80 6.04 -15.73 -1.78
CA MET A 80 5.89 -16.63 -0.64
C MET A 80 7.25 -16.98 -0.03
N LEU A 81 7.41 -16.72 1.26
CA LEU A 81 8.53 -17.18 2.08
C LEU A 81 7.97 -17.93 3.29
N GLY A 82 8.23 -19.24 3.38
CA GLY A 82 7.74 -20.07 4.49
C GLY A 82 6.21 -20.18 4.57
N GLY A 83 5.51 -20.07 3.44
CA GLY A 83 4.04 -20.12 3.38
C GLY A 83 3.34 -18.80 3.72
N ILE A 84 4.11 -17.73 3.96
CA ILE A 84 3.58 -16.39 4.21
C ILE A 84 4.05 -15.46 3.11
N ASN A 85 3.21 -14.51 2.72
CA ASN A 85 3.61 -13.44 1.82
C ASN A 85 4.64 -12.53 2.51
N ALA A 86 5.87 -12.55 1.99
CA ALA A 86 7.00 -11.79 2.52
C ALA A 86 6.78 -10.28 2.44
N ASN A 87 6.20 -9.81 1.32
CA ASN A 87 5.93 -8.40 1.09
C ASN A 87 4.88 -7.90 2.08
N GLN A 88 3.78 -8.63 2.27
CA GLN A 88 2.78 -8.28 3.27
C GLN A 88 3.37 -8.22 4.68
N SER A 89 4.17 -9.21 5.05
CA SER A 89 4.80 -9.26 6.38
C SER A 89 5.71 -8.05 6.60
N PHE A 90 6.55 -7.72 5.61
CA PHE A 90 7.44 -6.57 5.67
C PHE A 90 6.65 -5.25 5.78
N MET A 91 5.61 -5.07 4.96
CA MET A 91 4.78 -3.87 4.99
C MET A 91 4.04 -3.69 6.32
N ALA A 92 3.55 -4.79 6.91
CA ALA A 92 2.92 -4.76 8.23
C ALA A 92 3.91 -4.33 9.32
N VAL A 93 5.12 -4.90 9.32
CA VAL A 93 6.16 -4.53 10.30
C VAL A 93 6.54 -3.05 10.18
N VAL A 94 6.79 -2.56 8.96
CA VAL A 94 7.13 -1.15 8.74
C VAL A 94 6.01 -0.22 9.21
N ALA A 95 4.75 -0.53 8.89
CA ALA A 95 3.61 0.27 9.33
C ALA A 95 3.52 0.36 10.86
N VAL A 96 3.64 -0.78 11.55
CA VAL A 96 3.55 -0.85 13.02
C VAL A 96 4.69 -0.08 13.67
N LEU A 97 5.93 -0.28 13.21
CA LEU A 97 7.10 0.40 13.77
C LEU A 97 7.04 1.92 13.53
N ALA A 98 6.65 2.35 12.33
CA ALA A 98 6.51 3.77 12.02
C ALA A 98 5.39 4.44 12.84
N ALA A 99 4.26 3.76 13.01
CA ALA A 99 3.15 4.25 13.83
C ALA A 99 3.55 4.34 15.31
N ALA A 100 4.23 3.32 15.84
CA ALA A 100 4.73 3.32 17.20
C ALA A 100 5.75 4.45 17.42
N ALA A 101 6.68 4.66 16.47
CA ALA A 101 7.65 5.74 16.53
C ALA A 101 6.98 7.12 16.52
N LEU A 102 5.98 7.34 15.65
CA LEU A 102 5.22 8.58 15.57
C LEU A 102 4.47 8.86 16.89
N VAL A 103 3.76 7.85 17.42
CA VAL A 103 3.02 7.98 18.69
C VAL A 103 3.96 8.24 19.87
N TRP A 104 5.07 7.50 19.98
CA TRP A 104 6.06 7.69 21.05
C TRP A 104 6.67 9.10 21.02
N ARG A 105 6.94 9.62 19.83
CA ARG A 105 7.51 10.95 19.63
C ARG A 105 6.56 12.08 20.03
N HIS A 106 5.25 11.90 19.90
CA HIS A 106 4.23 12.90 20.26
C HIS A 106 3.70 12.75 21.69
N ARG A 107 4.02 11.64 22.37
CA ARG A 107 3.74 11.45 23.80
C ARG A 107 4.78 12.07 24.73
N LYS A 108 5.97 12.39 24.21
CA LYS A 108 7.04 13.13 24.89
C LYS A 108 7.10 14.57 24.40
#